data_AF-F5XK69-F1
#
_entry.id   AF-F5XK69-F1
#
_cell.length_a   1.000
_cell.length_b   1.000
_cell.length_c   1.000
_cell.angle_alpha   90.00
_cell.angle_beta   90.00
_cell.angle_gamma   90.00
#
_symmetry.space_group_name_H-M   'P 1'
#
loop_
_entity.id
_entity.type
_entity.pdbx_description
1 polymer ?
#
loop_
_entity_poly.entity_id
_entity_poly.type
_entity_poly.pdbx_seq_one_letter_code
_entity_poly.pdbx_strand_id
1 'polypeptide(L)'
;MSTPATGPELSDDLLRLLLSGRPDVPNAVARAASTSSDPSVIVAAALLSRDSMMLSTARPLARTTRDRQLVALAAARIGGQQDLFDVLVREHLLMFPDDLLASWIAGRS
;
A
#
# COMPACT_ATOMS: atom_id res chain seq x y z
N MET A 1 3.34 -27.91 10.19
CA MET A 1 2.53 -27.32 9.11
C MET A 1 2.20 -25.91 9.54
N SER A 2 2.92 -24.91 9.02
CA SER A 2 2.64 -23.50 9.33
C SER A 2 1.43 -23.05 8.51
N THR A 3 0.42 -22.53 9.19
CA THR A 3 -0.74 -21.86 8.58
C THR A 3 -0.25 -20.75 7.65
N PRO A 4 -0.83 -20.58 6.44
CA PRO A 4 -0.51 -19.43 5.60
C PRO A 4 -1.01 -18.19 6.34
N ALA A 5 -0.10 -17.32 6.75
CA ALA A 5 -0.42 -16.02 7.34
C ALA A 5 -1.27 -15.26 6.31
N THR A 6 -2.59 -15.25 6.54
CA THR A 6 -3.55 -14.54 5.71
C THR A 6 -4.19 -13.55 6.66
N GLY A 7 -3.61 -12.35 6.76
CA GLY A 7 -4.07 -11.36 7.73
C GLY A 7 -3.05 -10.26 8.05
N PRO A 8 -3.46 -9.26 8.86
CA PRO A 8 -2.79 -7.98 9.10
C PRO A 8 -1.33 -8.06 9.51
N GLU A 9 -0.83 -9.19 10.03
CA GLU A 9 0.59 -9.39 10.34
C GLU A 9 1.49 -9.33 9.12
N LEU A 10 1.05 -9.85 7.96
CA LEU A 10 1.82 -9.77 6.72
C LEU A 10 1.88 -8.33 6.19
N SER A 11 0.85 -7.53 6.49
CA SER A 11 0.87 -6.08 6.28
C SER A 11 1.78 -5.37 7.28
N ASP A 12 1.76 -5.73 8.58
CA ASP A 12 2.56 -5.08 9.62
C ASP A 12 4.07 -5.34 9.48
N ASP A 13 4.46 -6.59 9.17
CA ASP A 13 5.86 -6.94 8.87
C ASP A 13 6.36 -6.25 7.60
N LEU A 14 5.51 -6.17 6.57
CA LEU A 14 5.83 -5.46 5.33
C LEU A 14 5.95 -3.95 5.57
N LEU A 15 5.13 -3.38 6.45
CA LEU A 15 5.22 -1.98 6.86
C LEU A 15 6.47 -1.69 7.69
N ARG A 16 6.83 -2.56 8.64
CA ARG A 16 8.10 -2.48 9.37
C ARG A 16 9.30 -2.56 8.42
N LEU A 17 9.21 -3.43 7.42
CA LEU A 17 10.22 -3.53 6.36
C LEU A 17 10.28 -2.24 5.52
N LEU A 18 9.15 -1.65 5.15
CA LEU A 18 9.06 -0.37 4.45
C LEU A 18 9.65 0.80 5.25
N LEU A 19 9.42 0.81 6.57
CA LEU A 19 9.96 1.80 7.49
C LEU A 19 11.45 1.60 7.78
N SER A 20 11.99 0.39 7.60
CA SER A 20 13.41 0.11 7.81
C SER A 20 14.35 0.87 6.87
N GLY A 21 13.83 1.42 5.76
CA GLY A 21 14.59 2.23 4.81
C GLY A 21 15.68 1.45 4.06
N ARG A 22 15.71 0.11 4.16
CA ARG A 22 16.76 -0.68 3.53
C ARG A 22 16.66 -0.64 1.99
N PRO A 23 17.79 -0.67 1.27
CA PRO A 23 17.79 -0.57 -0.19
C PRO A 23 17.21 -1.80 -0.90
N ASP A 24 17.10 -2.95 -0.23
CA ASP A 24 16.56 -4.20 -0.77
C ASP A 24 15.04 -4.34 -0.65
N VAL A 25 14.39 -3.40 0.06
CA VAL A 25 12.95 -3.40 0.33
C VAL A 25 12.10 -3.45 -0.95
N PRO A 26 12.40 -2.72 -2.03
CA PRO A 26 11.59 -2.79 -3.26
C PRO A 26 11.50 -4.21 -3.84
N ASN A 27 12.61 -4.96 -3.84
CA ASN A 27 12.65 -6.33 -4.36
C ASN A 27 11.96 -7.35 -3.44
N ALA A 28 11.99 -7.11 -2.12
CA ALA A 28 11.28 -7.95 -1.15
C ALA A 28 9.76 -7.74 -1.27
N VAL A 29 9.31 -6.48 -1.35
CA VAL A 29 7.89 -6.14 -1.47
C VAL A 29 7.32 -6.58 -2.83
N ALA A 30 8.09 -6.44 -3.93
CA ALA A 30 7.66 -6.95 -5.24
C ALA A 30 7.46 -8.48 -5.24
N ARG A 31 8.37 -9.23 -4.61
CA ARG A 31 8.21 -10.68 -4.45
C ARG A 31 6.99 -11.03 -3.60
N ALA A 32 6.77 -10.32 -2.49
CA ALA A 32 5.58 -10.52 -1.65
C ALA A 32 4.28 -10.23 -2.42
N ALA A 33 4.26 -9.17 -3.23
CA ALA A 33 3.09 -8.82 -4.04
C ALA A 33 2.79 -9.85 -5.14
N SER A 34 3.81 -10.50 -5.73
CA SER A 34 3.59 -11.51 -6.78
C SER A 34 2.83 -12.76 -6.31
N THR A 35 2.77 -13.01 -5.01
CA THR A 35 2.08 -14.18 -4.41
C THR A 35 0.93 -13.79 -3.49
N SER A 36 0.72 -12.49 -3.25
CA SER A 36 -0.30 -11.98 -2.33
C SER A 36 -1.58 -11.59 -3.07
N SER A 37 -2.72 -11.81 -2.40
CA SER A 37 -4.03 -11.27 -2.81
C SER A 37 -4.50 -10.14 -1.89
N ASP A 38 -3.65 -9.67 -0.97
CA ASP A 38 -3.93 -8.54 -0.09
C ASP A 38 -3.74 -7.21 -0.86
N PRO A 39 -4.81 -6.40 -1.04
CA PRO A 39 -4.72 -5.12 -1.74
C PRO A 39 -3.66 -4.19 -1.16
N SER A 40 -3.43 -4.20 0.16
CA SER A 40 -2.47 -3.32 0.82
C SER A 40 -1.03 -3.64 0.40
N VAL A 41 -0.71 -4.92 0.26
CA VAL A 41 0.61 -5.39 -0.18
C VAL A 41 0.86 -5.01 -1.65
N ILE A 42 -0.15 -5.19 -2.52
CA ILE A 42 -0.04 -4.84 -3.94
C ILE A 42 0.08 -3.33 -4.12
N VAL A 43 -0.68 -2.53 -3.35
CA VAL A 43 -0.59 -1.06 -3.33
C VAL A 43 0.80 -0.60 -2.92
N ALA A 44 1.36 -1.17 -1.84
CA ALA A 44 2.72 -0.84 -1.40
C ALA A 44 3.78 -1.15 -2.46
N ALA A 45 3.68 -2.29 -3.12
CA ALA A 45 4.57 -2.67 -4.21
C ALA A 45 4.48 -1.71 -5.40
N ALA A 46 3.25 -1.41 -5.85
CA ALA A 46 3.01 -0.49 -6.95
C ALA A 46 3.57 0.92 -6.69
N LEU A 47 3.47 1.40 -5.46
CA LEU A 47 4.02 2.70 -5.06
C LEU A 47 5.55 2.73 -5.09
N LEU A 48 6.21 1.67 -4.63
CA LEU A 48 7.66 1.56 -4.65
C LEU A 48 8.22 1.46 -6.06
N SER A 49 7.55 0.72 -6.94
CA SER A 49 7.94 0.56 -8.35
C SER A 49 7.44 1.69 -9.26
N ARG A 50 6.53 2.53 -8.77
CA ARG A 50 5.74 3.49 -9.57
C ARG A 50 5.00 2.80 -10.73
N ASP A 51 4.55 1.56 -10.53
CA ASP A 51 3.88 0.74 -11.54
C ASP A 51 2.35 0.85 -11.44
N SER A 52 1.75 1.60 -12.36
CA SER A 52 0.30 1.77 -12.45
C SER A 52 -0.45 0.52 -12.95
N MET A 53 0.23 -0.37 -13.69
CA MET A 53 -0.36 -1.64 -14.13
C MET A 53 -0.49 -2.59 -12.94
N MET A 54 0.52 -2.64 -12.06
CA MET A 54 0.43 -3.36 -10.80
C MET A 54 -0.70 -2.81 -9.91
N LEU A 55 -0.86 -1.48 -9.84
CA LEU A 55 -1.99 -0.92 -9.10
C LEU A 55 -3.36 -1.33 -9.67
N SER A 56 -3.46 -1.51 -10.99
CA SER A 56 -4.69 -1.95 -11.64
C SER A 56 -5.11 -3.37 -11.22
N THR A 57 -4.18 -4.22 -10.78
CA THR A 57 -4.49 -5.57 -10.26
C THR A 57 -5.03 -5.53 -8.83
N ALA A 58 -4.68 -4.50 -8.02
CA ALA A 58 -5.21 -4.33 -6.66
C ALA A 58 -6.68 -3.91 -6.65
N ARG A 59 -7.10 -3.13 -7.64
CA ARG A 59 -8.44 -2.54 -7.73
C ARG A 59 -9.60 -3.55 -7.69
N PRO A 60 -9.59 -4.68 -8.43
CA PRO A 60 -10.62 -5.71 -8.28
C PRO A 60 -10.55 -6.50 -6.97
N LEU A 61 -9.41 -6.48 -6.26
CA LEU A 61 -9.21 -7.17 -4.98
C LEU A 61 -9.65 -6.32 -3.77
N ALA A 62 -9.82 -5.01 -3.95
CA ALA A 62 -10.22 -4.06 -2.92
C ALA A 62 -11.71 -4.23 -2.51
N ARG A 63 -11.94 -5.01 -1.44
CA ARG A 63 -13.29 -5.37 -0.99
C ARG A 63 -13.86 -4.40 0.03
N THR A 64 -13.00 -3.73 0.80
CA THR A 64 -13.42 -2.78 1.84
C THR A 64 -13.30 -1.34 1.37
N THR A 65 -13.98 -0.41 2.05
CA THR A 65 -13.79 1.04 1.84
C THR A 65 -12.34 1.44 2.04
N ARG A 66 -11.68 0.88 3.06
CA ARG A 66 -10.26 1.10 3.35
C ARG A 66 -9.38 0.71 2.15
N ASP A 67 -9.56 -0.48 1.61
CA ASP A 67 -8.78 -0.96 0.46
C ASP A 67 -8.96 -0.06 -0.76
N ARG A 68 -10.21 0.37 -1.03
CA ARG A 68 -10.52 1.23 -2.18
C ARG A 68 -9.90 2.60 -2.04
N GLN A 69 -9.89 3.16 -0.82
CA GLN A 69 -9.23 4.43 -0.54
C GLN A 69 -7.71 4.33 -0.66
N LEU A 70 -7.09 3.24 -0.20
CA LEU A 70 -5.65 2.98 -0.42
C LEU A 70 -5.29 2.90 -1.91
N VAL A 71 -6.12 2.23 -2.73
CA VAL A 71 -5.92 2.20 -4.18
C VAL A 71 -6.04 3.59 -4.81
N ALA A 72 -7.02 4.40 -4.38
CA ALA A 72 -7.19 5.76 -4.88
C ALA A 72 -6.01 6.69 -4.50
N LEU A 73 -5.53 6.59 -3.26
CA LEU A 73 -4.33 7.27 -2.78
C LEU A 73 -3.11 6.96 -3.63
N ALA A 74 -2.88 5.66 -3.86
CA ALA A 74 -1.75 5.21 -4.65
C ALA A 74 -1.84 5.68 -6.11
N ALA A 75 -3.04 5.69 -6.69
CA ALA A 75 -3.27 6.17 -8.05
C ALA A 75 -2.95 7.66 -8.17
N ALA A 76 -3.44 8.49 -7.25
CA ALA A 76 -3.16 9.92 -7.21
C ALA A 76 -1.65 10.18 -7.08
N ARG A 77 -0.97 9.43 -6.20
CA ARG A 77 0.48 9.55 -5.99
C ARG A 77 1.30 9.16 -7.23
N ILE A 78 1.01 8.01 -7.84
CA ILE A 78 1.72 7.56 -9.05
C ILE A 78 1.45 8.51 -10.23
N GLY A 79 0.22 9.02 -10.34
CA GLY A 79 -0.19 9.98 -11.36
C GLY A 79 0.29 11.42 -11.14
N GLY A 80 0.99 11.72 -10.04
CA GLY A 80 1.49 13.06 -9.73
C GLY A 80 0.40 14.08 -9.36
N GLN A 81 -0.78 13.61 -8.96
CA GLN A 81 -1.92 14.46 -8.61
C GLN A 81 -1.83 14.89 -7.13
N GLN A 82 -0.87 15.77 -6.83
CA GLN A 82 -0.50 16.13 -5.45
C GLN A 82 -1.67 16.68 -4.63
N ASP A 83 -2.42 17.65 -5.15
CA ASP A 83 -3.55 18.26 -4.42
C ASP A 83 -4.64 17.22 -4.09
N LEU A 84 -4.92 16.31 -5.03
CA LEU A 84 -5.86 15.22 -4.81
C LEU A 84 -5.32 14.23 -3.77
N PHE A 85 -4.04 13.88 -3.86
CA PHE A 85 -3.38 13.00 -2.90
C PHE A 85 -3.49 13.56 -1.47
N ASP A 86 -3.22 14.86 -1.29
CA ASP A 86 -3.24 15.52 0.02
C ASP A 86 -4.66 15.53 0.64
N VAL A 87 -5.69 15.73 -0.17
CA VAL A 87 -7.09 15.62 0.28
C VAL A 87 -7.44 14.19 0.67
N LEU A 88 -7.14 13.23 -0.20
CA LEU A 88 -7.46 11.82 0.02
C LEU A 88 -6.75 11.26 1.27
N VAL A 89 -5.49 11.64 1.50
CA VAL A 89 -4.70 11.06 2.61
C VAL A 89 -5.19 11.58 3.95
N ARG A 90 -5.58 12.86 3.97
CA ARG A 90 -6.23 13.46 5.14
C ARG A 90 -7.56 12.77 5.44
N GLU A 91 -8.43 12.59 4.45
CA GLU A 91 -9.72 11.92 4.64
C GLU A 91 -9.57 10.47 5.10
N HIS A 92 -8.64 9.74 4.50
CA HIS A 92 -8.35 8.36 4.87
C HIS A 92 -7.90 8.24 6.32
N LEU A 93 -6.92 9.06 6.75
CA LEU A 93 -6.39 9.03 8.11
C LEU A 93 -7.40 9.53 9.17
N LEU A 94 -8.39 10.35 8.78
CA LEU A 94 -9.50 10.69 9.68
C LEU A 94 -10.39 9.48 9.98
N MET A 95 -10.61 8.60 8.99
CA MET A 95 -11.41 7.38 9.14
C MET A 95 -10.61 6.20 9.69
N PHE A 96 -9.32 6.12 9.35
CA PHE A 96 -8.40 5.03 9.70
C PHE A 96 -7.09 5.62 10.28
N PRO A 97 -7.13 6.16 11.50
CA PRO A 97 -5.99 6.88 12.08
C PRO A 97 -4.75 6.01 12.29
N ASP A 98 -4.96 4.70 12.48
CA ASP A 98 -3.88 3.72 12.68
C ASP A 98 -3.43 3.06 11.38
N ASP A 99 -3.85 3.55 10.20
CA ASP A 99 -3.41 3.00 8.92
C ASP A 99 -1.95 3.38 8.63
N LEU A 100 -1.05 2.50 9.04
CA LEU A 100 0.38 2.62 8.87
C LEU A 100 0.80 2.77 7.40
N LEU A 101 0.09 2.13 6.45
CA LEU A 101 0.43 2.27 5.03
C LEU A 101 0.12 3.69 4.57
N ALA A 102 -1.08 4.19 4.84
CA ALA A 102 -1.44 5.57 4.50
C ALA A 102 -0.49 6.59 5.17
N SER A 103 -0.12 6.36 6.42
CA SER A 103 0.84 7.19 7.16
C SER A 103 2.23 7.19 6.52
N TRP A 104 2.74 6.02 6.10
CA TRP A 104 4.01 5.91 5.40
C TRP A 104 3.98 6.61 4.03
N ILE A 105 2.87 6.50 3.28
CA ILE A 105 2.72 7.21 2.01
C ILE A 105 2.74 8.72 2.25
N ALA A 106 2.01 9.21 3.26
CA ALA A 106 1.94 10.63 3.61
C ALA A 106 3.32 11.23 3.95
N GLY A 107 4.13 10.52 4.74
CA GLY A 107 5.45 11.00 5.19
C GLY A 107 6.55 10.99 4.12
N ARG A 108 6.28 10.46 2.93
CA ARG A 108 7.24 10.38 1.82
C ARG A 108 7.13 11.64 0.96
N SER A 109 7.82 12.71 1.37
CA SER A 109 8.05 13.95 0.60
C SER A 109 9.33 13.88 -0.21
#